data_AF-A0A7Y3TZH1-F1
#
_entry.id   AF-A0A7Y3TZH1-F1
#
_cell.length_a   1.000
_cell.length_b   1.000
_cell.length_c   1.000
_cell.angle_alpha   90.00
_cell.angle_beta   90.00
_cell.angle_gamma   90.00
#
_symmetry.space_group_name_H-M   'P 1'
#
loop_
_entity.id
_entity.type
_entity.pdbx_description
1 polymer ?
#
loop_
_entity_poly.entity_id
_entity_poly.type
_entity_poly.pdbx_seq_one_letter_code
_entity_poly.pdbx_strand_id
1 'polypeptide(L)'
;MTPAIAIKLECRWCMGSVRSFSCDSQICKLNNQSLTPLRRIKAHCLDCVETKQEIKKCTGKLLFEDRLCYLHPYRLGRNPKIKAGVTSHLERFKFSKRHATIV
;
A
#
# COMPACT_ATOMS: atom_id res chain seq x y z
N MET A 1 -2.29 -13.74 -0.71
CA MET A 1 -2.41 -12.42 -1.34
C MET A 1 -1.12 -11.62 -1.15
N THR A 2 -0.73 -10.82 -2.15
CA THR A 2 0.36 -9.82 -2.08
C THR A 2 -0.24 -8.41 -2.08
N PRO A 3 0.52 -7.36 -1.71
CA PRO A 3 0.03 -5.98 -1.80
C PRO A 3 -0.48 -5.60 -3.20
N ALA A 4 0.20 -6.05 -4.27
CA ALA A 4 -0.21 -5.76 -5.64
C ALA A 4 -1.55 -6.42 -5.99
N ILE A 5 -1.79 -7.65 -5.51
CA ILE A 5 -3.08 -8.32 -5.70
C ILE A 5 -4.19 -7.61 -4.91
N ALA A 6 -3.92 -7.16 -3.69
CA ALA A 6 -4.88 -6.40 -2.91
C ALA A 6 -5.31 -5.10 -3.62
N ILE A 7 -4.36 -4.37 -4.20
CA ILE A 7 -4.65 -3.18 -5.03
C ILE A 7 -5.56 -3.55 -6.20
N LYS A 8 -5.25 -4.61 -6.94
CA LYS A 8 -6.07 -5.04 -8.09
C LYS A 8 -7.51 -5.36 -7.70
N LEU A 9 -7.71 -6.06 -6.58
CA LEU A 9 -9.05 -6.40 -6.09
C LEU A 9 -9.82 -5.15 -5.64
N GLU A 10 -9.15 -4.21 -4.97
CA GLU A 10 -9.77 -2.96 -4.55
C GLU A 10 -10.12 -2.06 -5.75
N CYS A 11 -9.23 -1.95 -6.73
CA CYS A 11 -9.51 -1.22 -7.98
C CYS A 11 -10.65 -1.86 -8.76
N ARG A 12 -10.72 -3.19 -8.84
CA ARG A 12 -11.84 -3.88 -9.51
C ARG A 12 -13.17 -3.54 -8.84
N TRP A 13 -13.20 -3.53 -7.51
CA TRP A 13 -14.42 -3.14 -6.78
C TRP A 13 -14.77 -1.67 -7.03
N CYS A 14 -13.80 -0.76 -6.90
CA CYS A 14 -13.98 0.67 -7.14
C CYS A 14 -14.49 0.99 -8.56
N MET A 15 -14.03 0.26 -9.58
CA MET A 15 -14.43 0.46 -10.98
C MET A 15 -15.66 -0.38 -11.38
N GLY A 16 -16.41 -0.98 -10.45
CA GLY A 16 -17.63 -1.72 -10.78
C GLY A 16 -17.39 -3.00 -11.58
N SER A 17 -16.30 -3.72 -11.29
CA SER A 17 -15.94 -5.01 -11.93
C SER A 17 -15.68 -4.93 -13.44
N VAL A 18 -15.34 -3.76 -13.99
CA VAL A 18 -14.94 -3.63 -15.39
C VAL A 18 -13.73 -4.54 -15.72
N ARG A 19 -13.75 -5.11 -16.94
CA ARG A 19 -12.70 -6.01 -17.43
C ARG A 19 -11.39 -5.27 -17.76
N SER A 20 -11.46 -3.96 -18.03
CA SER A 20 -10.27 -3.13 -18.30
C SER A 20 -9.62 -2.67 -16.99
N PHE A 21 -8.32 -2.94 -16.84
CA PHE A 21 -7.53 -2.56 -15.65
C PHE A 21 -6.93 -1.14 -15.74
N SER A 22 -7.30 -0.36 -16.75
CA SER A 22 -6.77 0.99 -16.94
C SER A 22 -7.58 1.99 -16.12
N CYS A 23 -7.17 2.22 -14.87
CA CYS A 23 -7.57 3.40 -14.12
C CYS A 23 -6.74 4.59 -14.61
N ASP A 24 -7.40 5.63 -15.11
CA ASP A 24 -6.80 6.88 -15.59
C ASP A 24 -6.85 8.01 -14.53
N SER A 25 -7.52 7.75 -13.40
CA SER A 25 -7.64 8.70 -12.30
C SER A 25 -6.26 9.13 -11.79
N GLN A 26 -5.98 10.42 -11.92
CA GLN A 26 -4.77 11.07 -11.42
C GLN A 26 -4.81 11.31 -9.91
N ILE A 27 -6.02 11.35 -9.33
CA ILE A 27 -6.22 11.56 -7.89
C ILE A 27 -6.16 10.25 -7.11
N CYS A 28 -6.40 9.10 -7.75
CA CYS A 28 -6.41 7.80 -7.10
C CYS A 28 -5.00 7.39 -6.64
N LYS A 29 -4.77 7.38 -5.32
CA LYS A 29 -3.46 7.01 -4.74
C LYS A 29 -3.03 5.58 -5.05
N LEU A 30 -3.98 4.67 -5.31
CA LEU A 30 -3.68 3.30 -5.71
C LEU A 30 -3.13 3.20 -7.15
N ASN A 31 -3.43 4.19 -7.99
CA ASN A 31 -2.93 4.29 -9.36
C ASN A 31 -1.54 4.92 -9.48
N ASN A 32 -0.99 5.48 -8.38
CA ASN A 32 0.31 6.16 -8.45
C ASN A 32 1.49 5.18 -8.64
N GLN A 33 1.90 4.98 -9.89
CA GLN A 33 2.95 4.01 -10.26
C GLN A 33 4.36 4.42 -9.81
N SER A 34 4.59 5.70 -9.44
CA SER A 34 5.86 6.14 -8.86
C SER A 34 6.13 5.58 -7.45
N LEU A 35 5.09 5.03 -6.80
CA LEU A 35 5.16 4.49 -5.44
C LEU A 35 5.11 2.96 -5.41
N THR A 36 5.85 2.38 -4.46
CA THR A 36 5.75 0.96 -4.15
C THR A 36 4.32 0.60 -3.72
N PRO A 37 3.85 -0.65 -3.95
CA PRO A 37 2.49 -1.06 -3.58
C PRO A 37 2.14 -0.77 -2.11
N LEU A 38 3.06 -1.00 -1.18
CA LEU A 38 2.85 -0.72 0.24
C LEU A 38 2.70 0.79 0.52
N ARG A 39 3.45 1.65 -0.18
CA ARG A 39 3.33 3.11 -0.06
C ARG A 39 2.02 3.61 -0.65
N ARG A 40 1.60 3.08 -1.80
CA ARG A 40 0.28 3.38 -2.39
C ARG A 40 -0.86 3.06 -1.45
N ILE A 41 -0.85 1.84 -0.89
CA ILE A 41 -1.87 1.40 0.06
C ILE A 41 -1.90 2.32 1.28
N LYS A 42 -0.74 2.62 1.86
CA LYS A 42 -0.66 3.50 3.03
C LYS A 42 -1.20 4.90 2.74
N ALA A 43 -0.88 5.47 1.58
CA ALA A 43 -1.39 6.78 1.16
C ALA A 43 -2.91 6.74 0.98
N HIS A 44 -3.43 5.73 0.29
CA HIS A 44 -4.88 5.54 0.14
C HIS A 44 -5.60 5.37 1.48
N CYS A 45 -5.04 4.59 2.41
CA CYS A 45 -5.63 4.44 3.74
C CYS A 45 -5.62 5.76 4.51
N LEU A 46 -4.61 6.61 4.35
CA LEU A 46 -4.58 7.93 4.99
C LEU A 46 -5.67 8.85 4.44
N ASP A 47 -5.90 8.84 3.12
CA ASP A 47 -7.01 9.61 2.53
C ASP A 47 -8.39 9.06 2.95
N CYS A 48 -8.49 7.75 3.22
CA CYS A 48 -9.75 7.10 3.58
C CYS A 48 -10.19 7.30 5.04
N VAL A 49 -9.24 7.33 5.99
CA VAL A 49 -9.56 7.47 7.44
C VAL A 49 -8.90 8.69 8.08
N GLU A 50 -8.38 9.61 7.26
CA GLU A 50 -7.77 10.91 7.60
C GLU A 50 -6.49 10.88 8.45
N THR A 51 -6.44 10.13 9.55
CA THR A 51 -5.31 10.16 10.49
C THR A 51 -4.57 8.83 10.61
N LYS A 52 -3.27 8.89 10.91
CA LYS A 52 -2.44 7.69 11.15
C LYS A 52 -2.94 6.89 12.35
N GLN A 53 -3.54 7.55 13.34
CA GLN A 53 -4.11 6.96 14.55
C GLN A 53 -5.33 6.11 14.19
N GLU A 54 -6.19 6.63 13.31
CA GLU A 54 -7.37 5.90 12.83
C GLU A 54 -7.02 4.75 11.90
N ILE A 55 -5.96 4.86 11.07
CA ILE A 55 -5.46 3.72 10.29
C ILE A 55 -5.14 2.53 11.21
N LYS A 56 -4.56 2.78 12.40
CA LYS A 56 -4.27 1.70 13.36
C LYS A 56 -5.54 1.05 13.89
N LYS A 57 -6.55 1.87 14.23
CA LYS A 57 -7.85 1.44 14.77
C LYS A 57 -8.81 0.87 13.71
N CYS A 58 -8.53 1.10 12.42
CA CYS A 58 -9.33 0.60 11.31
C CYS A 58 -9.50 -0.93 11.39
N THR A 59 -10.75 -1.38 11.40
CA THR A 59 -11.15 -2.80 11.46
C THR A 59 -11.17 -3.46 10.09
N GLY A 60 -11.17 -2.66 9.01
CA GLY A 60 -11.29 -3.15 7.65
C GLY A 60 -12.70 -3.59 7.25
N LYS A 61 -13.69 -3.46 8.15
CA LYS A 61 -15.10 -3.69 7.83
C LYS A 61 -15.62 -2.55 6.97
N LEU A 62 -16.34 -2.88 5.89
CA LEU A 62 -16.98 -1.91 5.01
C LEU A 62 -18.45 -1.74 5.43
N LEU A 63 -18.97 -0.51 5.36
CA LEU A 63 -20.30 -0.18 5.90
C LEU A 63 -21.46 -0.80 5.12
N PHE A 64 -21.28 -1.01 3.82
CA PHE A 64 -22.35 -1.47 2.92
C PHE A 64 -22.05 -2.80 2.25
N GLU A 65 -20.91 -3.44 2.60
CA GLU A 65 -20.43 -4.63 1.90
C GLU A 65 -20.19 -5.80 2.86
N ASP A 66 -20.61 -7.00 2.46
CA ASP A 66 -20.31 -8.25 3.17
C ASP A 66 -18.89 -8.77 2.89
N ARG A 67 -17.92 -7.85 2.92
CA ARG A 67 -16.49 -8.18 2.74
C ARG A 67 -15.61 -7.28 3.58
N LEU A 68 -14.39 -7.77 3.83
CA LEU A 68 -13.32 -6.95 4.37
C LEU A 68 -12.60 -6.19 3.25
N CYS A 69 -12.09 -5.01 3.60
CA CYS A 69 -11.19 -4.22 2.75
C CYS A 69 -9.93 -5.04 2.43
N TYR A 70 -9.61 -5.22 1.15
CA TYR A 70 -8.47 -6.04 0.72
C TYR A 70 -7.13 -5.42 1.13
N LEU A 71 -7.12 -4.11 1.34
CA LEU A 71 -5.93 -3.33 1.69
C LEU A 71 -5.59 -3.36 3.18
N HIS A 72 -6.56 -3.73 4.04
CA HIS A 72 -6.42 -3.69 5.50
C HIS A 72 -5.15 -4.39 6.04
N PRO A 73 -4.74 -5.57 5.53
CA PRO A 73 -3.51 -6.23 6.01
C PRO A 73 -2.23 -5.43 5.77
N TYR A 74 -2.26 -4.49 4.82
CA TYR A 74 -1.10 -3.72 4.35
C TYR A 74 -1.15 -2.24 4.72
N ARG A 75 -2.24 -1.78 5.36
CA ARG A 75 -2.51 -0.36 5.68
C ARG A 75 -1.39 0.35 6.44
N LEU A 76 -0.59 -0.40 7.20
CA LEU A 76 0.55 0.12 7.97
C LEU A 76 1.87 0.12 7.18
N GLY A 77 1.83 -0.16 5.87
CA GLY A 77 3.01 -0.21 5.00
C GLY A 77 3.91 -1.41 5.24
N ARG A 78 3.34 -2.53 5.72
CA ARG A 78 4.07 -3.79 5.99
C ARG A 78 3.33 -4.95 5.35
N ASN A 79 4.06 -5.97 4.90
CA ASN A 79 3.46 -7.22 4.43
C ASN A 79 3.51 -8.24 5.58
N PRO A 80 2.35 -8.70 6.11
CA PRO A 80 2.32 -9.63 7.24
C PRO A 80 3.00 -10.97 6.93
N LYS A 81 3.06 -11.38 5.65
CA LYS A 81 3.71 -12.64 5.24
C LYS A 81 5.24 -12.63 5.33
N ILE A 82 5.86 -11.44 5.39
CA ILE A 82 7.33 -11.32 5.52
C ILE A 82 7.77 -11.49 6.99
N LYS A 83 6.85 -11.33 7.95
CA LYS A 83 7.17 -11.45 9.38
C LYS A 83 7.09 -12.88 9.93
N ALA A 84 6.57 -13.85 9.18
CA ALA A 84 6.35 -15.21 9.66
C ALA A 84 7.52 -16.17 9.42
N GLY A 85 8.63 -15.70 8.85
CA GLY A 85 9.80 -16.53 8.61
C GLY A 85 10.51 -16.08 7.34
N VAL A 86 11.66 -15.46 7.53
CA VAL A 86 12.88 -15.51 6.70
C VAL A 86 13.68 -14.26 7.07
N THR A 87 14.57 -14.43 8.05
CA THR A 87 15.86 -13.75 8.05
C THR A 87 16.63 -14.18 6.81
N SER A 88 16.48 -13.48 5.70
CA SER A 88 17.42 -13.58 4.57
C SER A 88 18.04 -12.22 4.33
N HIS A 89 19.14 -11.97 5.03
CA HIS A 89 20.37 -11.49 4.41
C HIS A 89 20.23 -10.29 3.44
N LEU A 90 19.74 -9.15 3.94
CA LEU A 90 19.97 -7.85 3.28
C LEU A 90 20.57 -6.84 4.26
N GLU A 91 21.63 -7.27 4.94
CA GLU A 91 22.70 -6.37 5.39
C GLU A 91 23.67 -6.13 4.23
N ARG A 92 23.41 -5.10 3.43
CA ARG A 92 24.30 -4.43 2.46
C ARG A 92 23.35 -3.57 1.61
N PHE A 93 23.25 -2.26 1.77
CA PHE A 93 24.32 -1.28 1.59
C PHE A 93 24.11 -0.07 2.52
N LYS A 94 25.02 0.11 3.47
CA LYS A 94 25.39 1.45 3.93
C LYS A 94 26.15 2.11 2.77
N PHE A 95 25.53 3.03 2.03
CA PHE A 95 26.29 3.99 1.23
C PHE A 95 26.23 5.35 1.88
N SER A 96 27.11 5.51 2.87
CA SER A 96 27.65 6.80 3.24
C SER A 96 28.42 7.34 2.04
N LYS A 97 27.96 8.43 1.45
CA LYS A 97 28.89 9.43 0.92
C LYS A 97 28.59 10.77 1.56
N ARG A 98 29.46 11.07 2.52
CA ARG A 98 29.72 12.39 3.07
C ARG A 98 30.14 13.32 1.94
N HIS A 99 29.87 14.60 2.18
CA HIS A 99 30.36 15.75 1.43
C HIS A 99 31.83 15.59 1.00
N ALA A 100 32.13 16.04 -0.21
CA ALA A 100 33.44 16.57 -0.54
C ALA A 100 33.21 17.93 -1.23
N THR A 101 33.52 18.96 -0.46
CA THR A 101 33.61 20.38 -0.83
C THR A 101 34.99 20.63 -1.44
N ILE A 102 35.02 21.42 -2.52
CA ILE A 102 36.05 22.38 -2.99
C ILE A 102 37.53 21.96 -2.93
N VAL A 103 38.21 21.96 -4.08
CA VAL A 103 39.30 22.91 -4.39
C VAL A 103 39.23 23.30 -5.86
#